data_AF-X1KRY8-F1
#
_entry.id   AF-X1KRY8-F1
#
_cell.length_a   1.000
_cell.length_b   1.000
_cell.length_c   1.000
_cell.angle_alpha   90.00
_cell.angle_beta   90.00
_cell.angle_gamma   90.00
#
_symmetry.space_group_name_H-M   'P 1'
#
loop_
_entity.id
_entity.type
_entity.pdbx_description
1 polymer ?
#
loop_
_entity_poly.entity_id
_entity_poly.type
_entity_poly.pdbx_seq_one_letter_code
_entity_poly.pdbx_strand_id
1 'polypeptide(L)'
;MSVGKEIRKRRQILKISQQELAKAIGVTPQHISAMEQDKRAPSLSSLARLAEELGVTVDYLVVGKEGVITDVIPAIKADQKLSLKAKKALIKLIEELYRAEEANESHASGQS
;
A
#
# COMPACT_ATOMS: atom_id res chain seq x y z
N MET A 1 -12.53 -8.75 -8.28
CA MET A 1 -11.19 -8.23 -7.91
C MET A 1 -10.17 -9.21 -8.45
N SER A 2 -9.04 -8.73 -8.93
CA SER A 2 -7.97 -9.56 -9.50
C SER A 2 -6.61 -9.06 -9.03
N VAL A 3 -5.61 -9.95 -9.04
CA VAL A 3 -4.25 -9.62 -8.62
C VAL A 3 -3.67 -8.48 -9.45
N GLY A 4 -3.89 -8.50 -10.77
CA GLY A 4 -3.45 -7.43 -11.66
C GLY A 4 -4.06 -6.07 -11.31
N LYS A 5 -5.35 -6.04 -10.95
CA LYS A 5 -6.02 -4.81 -10.51
C LYS A 5 -5.44 -4.26 -9.21
N GLU A 6 -5.15 -5.10 -8.22
CA GLU A 6 -4.57 -4.64 -6.95
C GLU A 6 -3.12 -4.16 -7.10
N ILE A 7 -2.31 -4.85 -7.91
CA ILE A 7 -0.96 -4.37 -8.27
C ILE A 7 -1.04 -2.97 -8.88
N ARG A 8 -1.91 -2.79 -9.88
CA ARG A 8 -2.08 -1.50 -10.58
C ARG A 8 -2.54 -0.40 -9.63
N LYS A 9 -3.57 -0.69 -8.83
CA LYS A 9 -4.14 0.25 -7.85
C LYS A 9 -3.06 0.72 -6.89
N ARG A 10 -2.31 -0.22 -6.29
CA ARG A 10 -1.27 0.12 -5.32
C ARG A 10 -0.12 0.91 -5.96
N ARG A 11 0.31 0.52 -7.16
CA ARG A 11 1.32 1.25 -7.93
C ARG A 11 0.89 2.71 -8.19
N GLN A 12 -0.37 2.92 -8.56
CA GLN A 12 -0.91 4.26 -8.82
C GLN A 12 -0.98 5.12 -7.55
N ILE A 13 -1.35 4.53 -6.41
CA ILE A 13 -1.31 5.20 -5.09
C ILE A 13 0.11 5.66 -4.76
N LEU A 14 1.11 4.83 -5.01
CA LEU A 14 2.53 5.14 -4.81
C LEU A 14 3.09 6.10 -5.88
N LYS A 15 2.32 6.44 -6.92
CA LYS A 15 2.69 7.33 -8.03
C LYS A 15 3.95 6.90 -8.79
N ILE A 16 4.24 5.61 -8.84
CA ILE A 16 5.36 5.06 -9.63
C ILE A 16 4.86 4.52 -10.98
N SER A 17 5.72 4.57 -11.99
CA SER A 17 5.48 4.01 -13.33
C SER A 17 5.65 2.50 -13.36
N GLN A 18 5.12 1.85 -14.41
CA GLN A 18 5.35 0.41 -14.64
C GLN A 18 6.84 0.10 -14.85
N GLN A 19 7.61 1.06 -15.39
CA GLN A 19 9.04 0.91 -15.63
C GLN A 19 9.84 0.93 -14.33
N GLU A 20 9.50 1.82 -13.40
CA GLU A 20 10.11 1.88 -12.07
C GLU A 20 9.83 0.59 -11.29
N LEU A 21 8.58 0.13 -11.26
CA LEU A 21 8.21 -1.12 -10.60
C LEU A 21 8.92 -2.33 -11.22
N ALA A 22 9.00 -2.39 -12.55
CA ALA A 22 9.68 -3.47 -13.25
C ALA A 22 11.18 -3.51 -12.92
N LYS A 23 11.84 -2.34 -12.89
CA LYS A 23 13.24 -2.21 -12.51
C LYS A 23 13.48 -2.69 -11.08
N ALA A 24 12.61 -2.32 -10.15
CA ALA A 24 12.75 -2.66 -8.74
C ALA A 24 12.68 -4.19 -8.48
N ILE A 25 11.75 -4.88 -9.15
CA ILE A 25 11.61 -6.34 -8.97
C ILE A 25 12.40 -7.19 -9.99
N GLY A 26 13.19 -6.55 -10.86
CA GLY A 26 14.04 -7.22 -11.84
C GLY A 26 13.28 -7.94 -12.96
N VAL A 27 12.26 -7.30 -13.53
CA VAL A 27 11.50 -7.79 -14.70
C VAL A 27 11.37 -6.72 -15.78
N THR A 28 10.77 -7.03 -16.92
CA THR A 28 10.51 -6.04 -17.98
C THR A 28 9.23 -5.25 -17.72
N PRO A 29 9.13 -3.99 -18.18
CA PRO A 29 7.89 -3.20 -18.08
C PRO A 29 6.69 -3.88 -18.74
N GLN A 30 6.92 -4.60 -19.85
CA GLN A 30 5.89 -5.40 -20.53
C GLN A 30 5.35 -6.52 -19.62
N HIS A 31 6.20 -7.12 -18.79
CA HIS A 31 5.77 -8.15 -17.84
C HIS A 31 4.85 -7.55 -16.78
N ILE A 32 5.18 -6.39 -16.21
CA ILE A 32 4.30 -5.65 -15.29
C ILE A 32 2.97 -5.30 -15.97
N SER A 33 3.03 -4.76 -17.19
CA SER A 33 1.84 -4.39 -17.95
C SER A 33 0.92 -5.59 -18.21
N ALA A 34 1.48 -6.75 -18.56
CA ALA A 34 0.74 -7.98 -18.73
C ALA A 34 0.11 -8.49 -17.42
N MET A 35 0.82 -8.36 -16.29
CA MET A 35 0.28 -8.69 -14.97
C MET A 35 -0.87 -7.76 -14.58
N GLU A 36 -0.72 -6.44 -14.72
CA GLU A 36 -1.75 -5.45 -14.39
C GLU A 36 -3.01 -5.56 -15.24
N GLN A 37 -2.91 -6.16 -16.43
CA GLN A 37 -4.02 -6.41 -17.35
C GLN A 37 -4.62 -7.83 -17.19
N ASP A 38 -4.18 -8.59 -16.19
CA ASP A 38 -4.56 -9.99 -15.97
C ASP A 38 -4.25 -10.92 -17.16
N LYS A 39 -3.40 -10.49 -18.10
CA LYS A 39 -2.94 -11.30 -19.24
C LYS A 39 -1.91 -12.34 -18.83
N ARG A 40 -1.24 -12.13 -17.70
CA ARG A 40 -0.26 -13.06 -17.16
C ARG A 40 -0.29 -13.06 -15.63
N ALA A 41 -0.46 -14.23 -15.03
CA ALA A 41 -0.37 -14.37 -13.58
C ALA A 41 1.09 -14.20 -13.11
N PRO A 42 1.35 -13.48 -12.00
CA PRO A 42 2.67 -13.48 -11.37
C PRO A 42 3.00 -14.86 -10.80
N SER A 43 4.27 -15.28 -10.92
CA SER A 43 4.78 -16.43 -10.15
C SER A 43 4.77 -16.10 -8.65
N LEU A 44 4.82 -17.11 -7.78
CA LEU A 44 4.94 -16.89 -6.33
C LEU A 44 6.14 -15.99 -5.97
N SER A 45 7.27 -16.18 -6.64
CA SER A 45 8.48 -15.36 -6.47
C SER A 45 8.28 -13.90 -6.91
N SER A 46 7.57 -13.66 -8.01
CA SER A 46 7.26 -12.30 -8.46
C SER A 46 6.20 -11.66 -7.57
N LEU A 47 5.23 -12.42 -7.09
CA LEU A 47 4.20 -11.96 -6.17
C LEU A 47 4.78 -11.52 -4.82
N ALA A 48 5.74 -12.28 -4.27
CA ALA A 48 6.45 -11.89 -3.05
C ALA A 48 7.25 -10.58 -3.23
N ARG A 49 8.00 -10.46 -4.32
CA ARG A 49 8.76 -9.24 -4.64
C ARG A 49 7.84 -8.03 -4.90
N LEU A 50 6.70 -8.25 -5.55
CA LEU A 50 5.69 -7.22 -5.75
C LEU A 50 5.10 -6.75 -4.42
N ALA A 51 4.78 -7.67 -3.51
CA ALA A 51 4.25 -7.34 -2.20
C ALA A 51 5.24 -6.48 -1.39
N GLU A 52 6.52 -6.88 -1.37
CA GLU A 52 7.61 -6.15 -0.73
C GLU A 52 7.76 -4.73 -1.32
N GLU A 53 7.92 -4.62 -2.64
CA GLU A 53 8.12 -3.34 -3.33
C GLU A 53 6.92 -2.40 -3.21
N LEU A 54 5.70 -2.95 -3.19
CA LEU A 54 4.46 -2.18 -3.07
C LEU A 54 4.07 -1.89 -1.61
N GLY A 55 4.84 -2.40 -0.64
CA GLY A 55 4.60 -2.21 0.78
C GLY A 55 3.26 -2.77 1.25
N VAL A 56 2.90 -3.95 0.76
CA VAL A 56 1.66 -4.67 1.10
C VAL A 56 1.95 -6.15 1.33
N THR A 57 0.98 -6.90 1.84
CA THR A 57 1.11 -8.36 1.97
C THR A 57 0.79 -9.06 0.64
N VAL A 58 1.26 -10.29 0.49
CA VAL A 58 0.83 -11.17 -0.61
C VAL A 58 -0.70 -11.37 -0.57
N ASP A 59 -1.26 -11.53 0.62
CA ASP A 59 -2.72 -11.66 0.82
C ASP A 59 -3.48 -10.43 0.33
N TYR A 60 -2.94 -9.23 0.51
CA TYR A 60 -3.51 -8.00 -0.07
C TYR A 60 -3.57 -8.09 -1.60
N LEU A 61 -2.47 -8.51 -2.24
CA LEU A 61 -2.45 -8.62 -3.71
C LEU A 61 -3.38 -9.72 -4.22
N VAL A 62 -3.54 -10.82 -3.49
CA VAL A 62 -4.32 -12.00 -3.95
C VAL A 62 -5.80 -11.92 -3.62
N VAL A 63 -6.11 -11.55 -2.38
CA VAL A 63 -7.47 -11.60 -1.83
C VAL A 63 -8.09 -10.20 -1.79
N GLY A 64 -7.28 -9.14 -1.95
CA GLY A 64 -7.72 -7.75 -1.83
C GLY A 64 -8.21 -7.39 -0.43
N LYS A 65 -7.82 -8.19 0.57
CA LYS A 65 -7.98 -7.87 1.98
C LYS A 65 -6.69 -7.22 2.45
N GLU A 66 -6.78 -6.04 3.06
CA GLU A 66 -5.66 -5.50 3.82
C GLU A 66 -5.23 -6.54 4.86
N GLY A 67 -4.15 -7.27 4.55
CA GLY A 67 -3.45 -8.05 5.54
C GLY A 67 -3.00 -7.04 6.60
N VAL A 68 -3.32 -7.32 7.86
CA VAL A 68 -3.16 -6.43 9.01
C VAL A 68 -1.82 -5.69 8.91
N ILE A 69 -1.88 -4.42 8.50
CA ILE A 69 -0.81 -3.47 8.79
C ILE A 69 -0.90 -3.32 10.29
N THR A 70 0.09 -3.84 11.03
CA THR A 70 0.15 -3.64 12.48
C THR A 70 0.05 -2.14 12.73
N ASP A 71 -1.00 -1.70 13.42
CA ASP A 71 -1.38 -0.29 13.57
C ASP A 71 -0.16 0.63 13.62
N VAL A 72 -0.19 1.70 12.80
CA VAL A 72 0.97 2.59 12.62
C VAL A 72 1.42 3.20 13.95
N ILE A 73 0.47 3.47 14.86
CA ILE A 73 0.74 4.00 16.20
C ILE A 73 1.57 3.03 17.06
N PRO A 74 1.17 1.76 17.26
CA PRO A 74 2.02 0.71 17.83
C PRO A 74 3.40 0.58 17.20
N ALA A 75 3.51 0.64 15.87
CA ALA A 75 4.80 0.58 15.18
C ALA A 75 5.71 1.77 15.56
N ILE A 76 5.18 2.99 15.59
CA ILE A 76 5.90 4.20 16.03
C ILE A 76 6.31 4.10 17.52
N LYS A 77 5.43 3.56 18.37
CA LYS A 77 5.72 3.37 19.80
C LYS A 77 6.88 2.39 20.02
N ALA A 78 6.96 1.32 19.22
CA ALA A 78 7.96 0.27 19.35
C ALA A 78 9.37 0.63 18.80
N ASP A 79 9.49 1.64 17.93
CA ASP A 79 10.78 2.02 17.34
C ASP A 79 11.75 2.58 18.39
N GLN A 80 12.89 1.91 18.62
CA GLN A 80 13.87 2.31 19.63
C GLN A 80 14.79 3.46 19.19
N LYS A 81 14.86 3.79 17.90
CA LYS A 81 15.70 4.87 17.36
C LYS A 81 15.03 6.24 17.48
N LEU A 82 13.71 6.28 17.64
CA LEU A 82 12.95 7.52 17.78
C LEU A 82 12.95 8.03 19.22
N SER A 83 13.22 9.33 19.38
CA SER A 83 13.04 10.02 20.66
C SER A 83 11.55 10.10 21.04
N LEU A 84 11.27 10.20 22.35
CA LEU A 84 9.89 10.35 22.83
C LEU A 84 9.18 11.58 22.23
N LYS A 85 9.93 12.67 22.00
CA LYS A 85 9.39 13.89 21.37
C LYS A 85 8.97 13.62 19.92
N ALA A 86 9.81 12.91 19.16
CA ALA A 86 9.49 12.53 17.78
C ALA A 86 8.29 11.58 17.71
N LYS A 87 8.23 10.57 18.59
CA LYS A 87 7.09 9.64 18.67
C LYS A 87 5.77 10.38 18.91
N LYS A 88 5.74 11.29 19.89
CA LYS A 88 4.54 12.09 20.19
C LYS A 88 4.10 12.96 19.02
N ALA A 89 5.05 13.57 18.31
CA ALA A 89 4.74 14.41 17.15
C ALA A 89 4.13 13.58 16.01
N LEU A 90 4.73 12.41 15.70
CA LEU A 90 4.24 11.52 14.64
C LEU A 90 2.87 10.94 14.96
N ILE A 91 2.66 10.48 16.20
CA ILE A 91 1.36 9.95 16.64
C ILE A 91 0.28 11.02 16.51
N LYS A 92 0.56 12.24 17.00
CA LYS A 92 -0.40 13.36 16.90
C LYS A 92 -0.78 13.67 15.46
N LEU A 93 0.20 13.70 14.56
CA LEU A 93 -0.05 13.95 13.14
C LEU A 93 -0.94 12.86 12.52
N ILE A 94 -0.68 11.58 12.84
CA ILE A 94 -1.51 10.48 12.31
C ILE A 94 -2.94 10.55 12.86
N GLU A 95 -3.12 10.84 14.14
CA GLU A 95 -4.45 11.02 14.74
C GLU A 95 -5.23 12.19 14.11
N GLU A 96 -4.56 13.29 13.78
CA GLU A 96 -5.17 14.42 13.06
C GLU A 96 -5.60 14.05 11.64
N LEU A 97 -4.78 13.27 10.93
CA LEU A 97 -5.11 12.81 9.57
C LEU A 97 -6.34 11.89 9.56
N TYR A 98 -6.46 10.96 10.51
CA TYR A 98 -7.63 10.08 10.60
C TYR A 98 -8.91 10.85 10.93
N ARG A 99 -8.85 11.84 11.84
CA ARG A 99 -10.01 12.71 12.11
C ARG A 99 -10.42 13.54 10.90
N ALA A 100 -9.47 14.00 10.10
CA ALA A 100 -9.76 14.78 8.91
C ALA A 100 -10.48 13.96 7.82
N GLU A 101 -10.14 12.67 7.67
CA GLU A 101 -10.83 11.75 6.76
C GLU A 101 -12.27 11.45 7.23
N GLU A 102 -12.46 11.12 8.51
CA GLU A 102 -13.79 10.87 9.08
C GLU A 102 -14.73 12.07 8.97
N ALA A 103 -14.20 13.29 9.16
CA ALA A 103 -14.96 14.53 9.00
C ALA A 103 -15.35 14.80 7.53
N ASN A 104 -14.51 14.40 6.57
CA ASN A 104 -14.78 14.56 5.15
C ASN A 104 -15.84 13.56 4.65
N GLU A 105 -15.82 12.33 5.17
CA GLU A 105 -16.81 11.29 4.83
C GLU A 105 -18.19 11.61 5.42
N SER A 106 -18.25 12.08 6.66
CA SER A 106 -19.52 12.44 7.32
C SER A 106 -20.20 13.67 6.71
N HIS A 107 -19.44 14.60 6.12
CA HIS A 107 -19.98 15.70 5.33
C HIS A 107 -20.56 15.26 3.97
N ALA A 108 -20.00 14.23 3.34
CA ALA A 108 -20.49 13.70 2.06
C ALA A 108 -21.81 12.90 2.21
N SER A 109 -22.02 12.24 3.36
CA SER A 109 -23.23 11.45 3.64
C SER A 109 -24.45 12.23 4.12
N GLY A 110 -24.29 13.50 4.51
CA GLY A 110 -25.36 14.35 5.06
C GLY A 110 -26.09 15.26 4.05
N GLN A 111 -25.72 15.23 2.77
CA GLN A 111 -26.33 16.04 1.70
C GLN A 111 -27.21 15.23 0.73
N SER A 112 -27.60 14.00 1.10
CA SER A 112 -28.54 13.15 0.33
C SER A 112 -29.92 13.15 0.96
#